data_AF-A7S8P5-F1
#
_entry.id   AF-A7S8P5-F1
#
_cell.length_a   1.000
_cell.length_b   1.000
_cell.length_c   1.000
_cell.angle_alpha   90.00
_cell.angle_beta   90.00
_cell.angle_gamma   90.00
#
_symmetry.space_group_name_H-M   'P 1'
#
loop_
_entity.id
_entity.type
_entity.pdbx_description
1 polymer ?
#
loop_
_entity_poly.entity_id
_entity_poly.type
_entity_poly.pdbx_seq_one_letter_code
_entity_poly.pdbx_strand_id
1 'polypeptide(L)' 'DLRSKTGGQAFPQCVFDHWQVLPGDVHDLASMPGQVVANTRKRKGLKEGIPALDNYLDKL' A
#
# COMPACT_ATOMS: atom_id res chain seq x y z
N ASP A 1 -11.69 19.46 1.64
CA ASP A 1 -12.31 18.64 2.69
C ASP A 1 -12.18 19.26 4.08
N LEU A 2 -10.99 19.38 4.70
CA LEU A 2 -10.87 19.96 6.05
C LEU A 2 -11.22 21.45 6.14
N ARG A 3 -10.64 22.30 5.28
CA ARG A 3 -10.91 23.76 5.26
C ARG A 3 -12.39 24.09 5.01
N SER A 4 -13.02 23.36 4.10
CA SER A 4 -14.45 23.50 3.80
C SER A 4 -15.33 23.05 4.97
N LYS A 5 -14.92 22.00 5.70
CA LYS A 5 -15.62 21.48 6.88
C LYS A 5 -15.48 22.37 8.13
N THR A 6 -14.51 23.28 8.15
CA THR A 6 -14.26 24.19 9.30
C THR A 6 -14.57 25.65 9.01
N GLY A 7 -15.29 25.94 7.91
CA GLY A 7 -15.61 27.33 7.54
C GLY A 7 -14.38 28.21 7.34
N GLY A 8 -13.23 27.63 6.97
CA GLY A 8 -11.97 28.35 6.80
C GLY A 8 -11.16 28.59 8.07
N GLN A 9 -11.58 28.06 9.22
CA GLN A 9 -10.90 28.31 10.51
C GLN A 9 -9.69 27.37 10.76
N ALA A 10 -9.65 26.20 10.12
CA ALA A 10 -8.52 25.27 10.28
C ALA A 10 -7.41 25.51 9.25
N PHE A 11 -6.16 25.56 9.72
CA PHE A 11 -4.95 25.71 8.92
C PHE A 11 -4.01 24.52 9.17
N PRO A 12 -4.06 23.47 8.35
CA PRO A 12 -3.26 22.28 8.56
C PRO A 12 -1.79 22.52 8.20
N GLN A 13 -0.89 22.13 9.10
CA GLN A 13 0.54 21.94 8.84
C GLN A 13 0.90 20.51 9.23
N CYS A 14 1.47 19.75 8.29
CA CYS A 14 1.83 18.36 8.51
C CYS A 14 3.35 18.20 8.40
N VAL A 15 3.92 17.38 9.27
CA VAL A 15 5.30 16.89 9.22
C VAL A 15 5.28 15.37 9.28
N PHE A 16 6.37 14.74 8.87
CA PHE A 16 6.52 13.29 9.06
C PHE A 16 6.56 12.97 10.56
N ASP A 17 5.87 11.92 10.95
CA ASP A 17 5.82 11.41 12.32
C ASP A 17 6.47 10.02 12.40
N HIS A 18 5.80 9.00 11.86
CA HIS A 18 6.33 7.63 11.86
C HIS A 18 5.79 6.76 10.70
N TRP A 19 6.36 5.57 10.57
CA TRP A 19 5.85 4.51 9.70
C TRP A 19 4.82 3.66 10.45
N GLN A 20 3.61 3.57 9.93
CA GLN A 20 2.56 2.71 10.47
C GLN A 20 2.34 1.50 9.55
N VAL A 21 2.25 0.31 10.14
CA VAL A 21 1.94 -0.92 9.41
C VAL A 21 0.47 -0.92 9.01
N LEU A 22 0.20 -1.16 7.72
CA LEU A 22 -1.14 -1.34 7.19
C LEU A 22 -1.63 -2.77 7.52
N PRO A 23 -2.72 -2.94 8.29
CA PRO A 23 -3.25 -4.27 8.59
C PRO A 23 -3.84 -4.95 7.33
N GLY A 24 -3.67 -6.27 7.25
CA GLY A 24 -4.18 -7.10 6.17
C GLY A 24 -3.10 -8.01 5.57
N ASP A 25 -3.53 -8.98 4.77
CA ASP A 25 -2.64 -9.90 4.06
C ASP A 25 -2.31 -9.37 2.66
N VAL A 26 -1.03 -9.23 2.33
CA VAL A 26 -0.55 -8.81 1.02
C VAL A 26 -0.90 -9.79 -0.11
N HIS A 27 -1.19 -11.05 0.22
CA HIS A 27 -1.60 -12.07 -0.74
C HIS A 27 -3.10 -12.07 -1.04
N ASP A 28 -3.92 -11.47 -0.17
CA ASP A 28 -5.34 -11.26 -0.44
C ASP A 28 -5.56 -9.98 -1.25
N LEU A 29 -5.99 -10.13 -2.51
CA LEU A 29 -6.26 -8.99 -3.40
C LEU A 29 -7.47 -8.15 -2.98
N ALA A 30 -8.36 -8.67 -2.13
CA ALA A 30 -9.45 -7.87 -1.55
C ALA A 30 -8.93 -6.97 -0.41
N SER A 31 -7.79 -7.29 0.19
CA SER A 31 -7.19 -6.50 1.26
C SER A 31 -6.58 -5.20 0.72
N MET A 32 -6.55 -4.16 1.58
CA MET A 32 -5.90 -2.89 1.24
C MET A 32 -4.41 -3.07 0.90
N PRO A 33 -3.57 -3.77 1.69
CA PRO A 33 -2.17 -3.97 1.33
C PRO A 33 -1.99 -4.75 0.02
N GLY A 34 -2.83 -5.75 -0.25
CA GLY A 34 -2.80 -6.51 -1.51
C GLY A 34 -3.06 -5.63 -2.74
N GLN A 35 -4.07 -4.75 -2.67
CA GLN A 35 -4.37 -3.79 -3.75
C GLN A 35 -3.21 -2.81 -3.98
N VAL A 36 -2.61 -2.27 -2.92
CA VAL A 36 -1.48 -1.33 -3.02
C VAL A 36 -0.27 -1.99 -3.70
N VAL A 37 0.07 -3.22 -3.29
CA VAL A 37 1.16 -4.00 -3.87
C VAL A 37 0.89 -4.30 -5.34
N ALA A 38 -0.31 -4.80 -5.68
CA ALA A 38 -0.67 -5.14 -7.06
C ALA A 38 -0.58 -3.92 -8.00
N ASN A 39 -1.17 -2.78 -7.61
CA ASN A 39 -1.13 -1.54 -8.38
C ASN A 39 0.30 -1.02 -8.57
N THR A 40 1.13 -1.13 -7.53
CA THR A 40 2.52 -0.68 -7.59
C THR A 40 3.36 -1.55 -8.52
N ARG A 41 3.21 -2.88 -8.47
CA ARG A 41 3.92 -3.81 -9.37
C ARG A 41 3.55 -3.57 -10.82
N LYS A 42 2.24 -3.42 -11.11
CA LYS A 42 1.74 -3.09 -12.45
C LYS A 42 2.33 -1.78 -12.97
N ARG A 43 2.33 -0.72 -12.16
CA ARG A 43 2.94 0.58 -12.50
C ARG A 43 4.45 0.48 -12.79
N LYS A 44 5.14 -0.49 -12.18
CA LYS A 44 6.58 -0.71 -12.36
C LYS A 44 6.90 -1.72 -13.48
N GLY A 45 5.89 -2.22 -14.21
CA GLY A 45 6.11 -3.21 -15.28
C GLY A 45 6.62 -4.56 -14.77
N LEU A 46 6.40 -4.87 -13.49
CA LEU A 46 6.75 -6.16 -12.91
C LEU A 46 5.64 -7.18 -13.17
N LYS A 47 5.98 -8.48 -13.17
CA LYS A 47 5.01 -9.57 -13.25
C LYS A 47 3.91 -9.38 -12.20
N GLU A 48 2.66 -9.46 -12.63
CA GLU A 48 1.51 -9.33 -11.74
C GLU A 48 1.54 -10.40 -10.63
N GLY A 49 1.06 -10.04 -9.44
CA GLY A 49 1.12 -10.89 -8.25
C GLY A 49 2.48 -10.93 -7.57
N ILE A 50 2.48 -11.34 -6.30
CA ILE A 50 3.70 -11.56 -5.52
C ILE A 50 4.34 -12.88 -6.01
N PRO A 51 5.65 -12.91 -6.30
CA PRO A 51 6.34 -14.13 -6.68
C PRO A 51 6.12 -15.26 -5.66
N ALA A 52 5.70 -16.43 -6.13
CA ALA A 52 5.56 -17.62 -5.29
C ALA A 52 6.93 -18.12 -4.80
N LEU A 53 6.94 -18.82 -3.66
CA LEU A 53 8.15 -19.36 -3.05
C LEU A 53 8.93 -20.29 -4.01
N ASP A 54 8.20 -21.05 -4.84
CA ASP A 54 8.77 -21.97 -5.83
C ASP A 54 9.69 -21.29 -6.85
N ASN A 55 9.55 -19.97 -7.08
CA ASN A 55 10.47 -19.23 -7.94
C ASN A 55 11.88 -19.12 -7.34
N TYR A 56 12.04 -19.38 -6.04
CA TYR A 56 13.27 -19.18 -5.28
C TYR A 56 13.76 -20.45 -4.58
N LEU A 57 12.89 -21.47 -4.45
CA LEU A 57 13.22 -22.71 -3.75
C LEU A 57 13.63 -23.78 -4.76
N ASP A 58 14.94 -24.02 -4.88
CA ASP A 58 15.49 -25.18 -5.59
C ASP A 58 15.60 -26.36 -4.62
N LYS A 59 14.79 -27.40 -4.83
CA LYS A 59 14.84 -28.63 -4.04
C LYS A 59 15.78 -29.61 -4.72
N LEU A 60 16.95 -29.80 -4.12
CA LEU A 60 17.89 -30.89 -4.43
C LEU A 60 17.28 -32.26 -4.14
#